data_AF-A0A1G0BWJ7-F1
#
_entry.id   AF-A0A1G0BWJ7-F1
#
_cell.length_a   1.000
_cell.length_b   1.000
_cell.length_c   1.000
_cell.angle_alpha   90.00
_cell.angle_beta   90.00
_cell.angle_gamma   90.00
#
_symmetry.space_group_name_H-M   'P 1'
#
loop_
_entity.id
_entity.type
_entity.pdbx_description
1 polymer ?
#
loop_
_entity_poly.entity_id
_entity_poly.type
_entity_poly.pdbx_seq_one_letter_code
_entity_poly.pdbx_strand_id
1 'polypeptide(L)'
;MSLFALISALLLEQLHPLSSRKSLYGWLSGYAGFFEHHFNAGEQRHGKVAWLLAVLPLLFGATLLYWLLYRAHPLFAFAFNVLVLYLTMGFRQFSHYFTDIHHALRDGELDRARSLLAAWRGEPAHELNAEEVARVTIEQALLASHRNVFGVIVWFVLFSVLGLGGAAGALLYRLGQFLRARWGDEDKDELGLFGNFARRAFQLLEWLPTRLTAMTFAIVGDFEDTVYCWRTQAASWPDEEAGILLASGAGALGVRLGMPIPQGGLPFDRPELGIGDDADADFMQSTIGLVWRSVVFWLILLLLLTLASLLG
;
A
#
# COMPACT_ATOMS: atom_id res chain seq x y z
N MET A 1 -16.56 15.35 -8.79
CA MET A 1 -15.20 15.55 -9.36
C MET A 1 -14.19 14.49 -8.88
N SER A 2 -14.25 14.03 -7.64
CA SER A 2 -13.33 13.04 -7.06
C SER A 2 -13.29 11.69 -7.81
N LEU A 3 -14.46 11.09 -8.09
CA LEU A 3 -14.54 9.82 -8.84
C LEU A 3 -13.95 9.94 -10.24
N PHE A 4 -14.32 10.97 -10.98
CA PHE A 4 -13.77 11.19 -12.33
C PHE A 4 -12.26 11.41 -12.30
N ALA A 5 -11.73 12.04 -11.23
CA ALA A 5 -10.30 12.24 -11.08
C ALA A 5 -9.57 10.91 -10.83
N LEU A 6 -10.19 10.04 -10.03
CA LEU A 6 -9.68 8.71 -9.72
C LEU A 6 -9.71 7.78 -10.95
N ILE A 7 -10.81 7.77 -11.71
CA ILE A 7 -10.89 7.02 -12.98
C ILE A 7 -9.85 7.55 -13.97
N SER A 8 -9.72 8.87 -14.09
CA SER A 8 -8.74 9.49 -15.00
C SER A 8 -7.30 9.16 -14.60
N ALA A 9 -6.99 9.17 -13.30
CA ALA A 9 -5.67 8.79 -12.80
C ALA A 9 -5.35 7.32 -13.06
N LEU A 10 -6.31 6.40 -12.82
CA LEU A 10 -6.15 4.98 -13.12
C LEU A 10 -5.96 4.72 -14.63
N LEU A 11 -6.74 5.40 -15.49
CA LEU A 11 -6.58 5.32 -16.94
C LEU A 11 -5.21 5.86 -17.39
N LEU A 12 -4.78 7.00 -16.84
CA LEU A 12 -3.45 7.56 -17.14
C LEU A 12 -2.33 6.62 -16.70
N GLU A 13 -2.47 5.95 -15.56
CA GLU A 13 -1.50 4.96 -15.10
C GLU A 13 -1.47 3.70 -15.99
N GLN A 14 -2.63 3.30 -16.54
CA GLN A 14 -2.69 2.21 -17.52
C GLN A 14 -2.08 2.58 -18.88
N LEU A 15 -2.23 3.84 -19.32
CA LEU A 15 -1.71 4.30 -20.61
C LEU A 15 -0.23 4.67 -20.56
N HIS A 16 0.18 5.36 -19.50
CA HIS A 16 1.54 5.85 -19.29
C HIS A 16 2.03 5.46 -17.90
N PRO A 17 2.57 4.24 -17.71
CA PRO A 17 3.24 3.91 -16.46
C PRO A 17 4.45 4.84 -16.28
N LEU A 18 4.50 5.55 -15.15
CA LEU A 18 5.67 6.34 -14.78
C LEU A 18 6.85 5.40 -14.50
N SER A 19 7.63 5.13 -15.54
CA SER A 19 8.80 4.25 -15.51
C SER A 19 9.92 4.72 -14.55
N SER A 20 9.92 5.99 -14.14
CA SER A 20 10.95 6.53 -13.24
C SER A 20 10.40 7.55 -12.25
N ARG A 21 10.00 7.07 -11.06
CA ARG A 21 9.88 7.92 -9.86
C ARG A 21 11.21 8.05 -9.10
N LYS A 22 12.33 7.59 -9.67
CA LYS A 22 13.66 7.66 -9.04
C LYS A 22 14.02 9.10 -8.64
N SER A 23 13.67 10.08 -9.48
CA SER A 23 13.90 11.49 -9.18
C SER A 23 13.07 12.00 -7.99
N LEU A 24 11.78 11.63 -7.93
CA LEU A 24 10.91 11.96 -6.80
C LEU A 24 11.41 11.29 -5.51
N TYR A 25 11.76 10.01 -5.57
CA TYR A 25 12.31 9.28 -4.44
C TYR A 25 13.64 9.89 -3.96
N GLY A 26 14.50 10.31 -4.89
CA GLY A 26 15.75 11.02 -4.56
C GLY A 26 15.50 12.35 -3.85
N TRP A 27 14.56 13.16 -4.35
CA TRP A 27 14.18 14.42 -3.70
C TRP A 27 13.57 14.20 -2.30
N LEU A 28 12.64 13.25 -2.17
CA LEU A 28 12.03 12.87 -0.90
C LEU A 28 13.07 12.30 0.08
N SER A 29 14.06 11.55 -0.40
CA SER A 29 15.16 11.02 0.41
C SER A 29 16.05 12.14 0.94
N GLY A 30 16.38 13.13 0.11
CA GLY A 30 17.09 14.33 0.53
C GLY A 30 16.28 15.15 1.54
N TYR A 31 14.97 15.29 1.33
CA TYR A 31 14.06 15.99 2.24
C TYR A 31 13.97 15.30 3.61
N ALA A 32 13.78 13.98 3.64
CA ALA A 32 13.77 13.22 4.89
C ALA A 32 15.15 13.22 5.58
N GLY A 33 16.24 13.16 4.82
CA GLY A 33 17.60 13.27 5.32
C GLY A 33 17.91 14.63 5.93
N PHE A 34 17.34 15.72 5.39
CA PHE A 34 17.43 17.05 6.00
C PHE A 34 16.84 17.07 7.41
N PHE A 35 15.62 16.54 7.59
CA PHE A 35 14.99 16.48 8.91
C PHE A 35 15.69 15.53 9.87
N GLU A 36 16.16 14.38 9.36
CA GLU A 36 16.98 13.45 10.12
C GLU A 36 18.25 14.14 10.64
N HIS A 37 19.02 14.81 9.77
CA HIS A 37 20.28 15.45 10.16
C HIS A 37 20.12 16.65 11.11
N HIS A 38 19.06 17.45 10.94
CA HIS A 38 18.88 18.69 11.72
C HIS A 38 18.10 18.49 13.02
N PHE A 39 17.27 17.45 13.12
CA PHE A 39 16.42 17.22 14.29
C PHE A 39 16.73 15.92 15.03
N ASN A 40 17.56 15.00 14.50
CA ASN A 40 17.90 13.79 15.24
C ASN A 40 18.92 14.09 16.36
N ALA A 41 18.41 14.45 17.53
CA ALA A 41 19.18 14.58 18.78
C ALA A 41 18.97 13.38 19.72
N GLY A 42 18.46 12.24 19.21
CA GLY A 42 18.28 11.00 19.98
C GLY A 42 17.00 10.92 20.84
N GLU A 43 16.15 11.95 20.89
CA GLU A 43 14.89 11.92 21.66
C GLU A 43 13.63 11.71 20.81
N GLN A 44 12.62 11.03 21.39
CA GLN A 44 11.32 10.78 20.75
C GLN A 44 10.56 12.07 20.38
N ARG A 45 10.73 13.14 21.17
CA ARG A 45 10.04 14.43 20.93
C ARG A 45 10.48 15.07 19.62
N HIS A 46 11.75 14.91 19.26
CA HIS A 46 12.27 15.45 18.01
C HIS A 46 11.75 14.70 16.79
N GLY A 47 11.55 13.39 16.89
CA GLY A 47 10.90 12.60 15.84
C GLY A 47 9.46 13.06 15.54
N LYS A 48 8.70 13.39 16.59
CA LYS A 48 7.34 13.96 16.43
C LYS A 48 7.36 15.31 15.72
N VAL A 49 8.23 16.22 16.16
CA VAL A 49 8.34 17.57 15.56
C VAL A 49 8.82 17.48 14.11
N ALA A 50 9.83 16.65 13.84
CA ALA A 50 10.34 16.42 12.49
C ALA A 50 9.25 15.87 11.55
N TRP A 51 8.46 14.89 12.00
CA TRP A 51 7.36 14.35 11.20
C TRP A 51 6.28 15.41 10.92
N LEU A 52 5.86 16.18 11.94
CA LEU A 52 4.86 17.23 11.76
C LEU A 52 5.36 18.34 10.84
N LEU A 53 6.61 18.77 10.96
CA LEU A 53 7.22 19.76 10.07
C LEU A 53 7.47 19.22 8.67
N ALA A 54 7.70 17.92 8.50
CA ALA A 54 7.85 17.32 7.19
C ALA A 54 6.50 17.22 6.46
N VAL A 55 5.42 16.92 7.18
CA VAL A 55 4.10 16.61 6.60
C VAL A 55 3.17 17.83 6.53
N LEU A 56 2.98 18.57 7.64
CA LEU A 56 1.97 19.64 7.71
C LEU A 56 2.16 20.76 6.67
N PRO A 57 3.38 21.27 6.40
CA PRO A 57 3.57 22.31 5.40
C PRO A 57 3.24 21.84 3.98
N LEU A 58 3.55 20.58 3.65
CA LEU A 58 3.22 20.00 2.35
C LEU A 58 1.71 19.80 2.20
N LEU A 59 1.03 19.36 3.25
CA LEU A 59 -0.43 19.25 3.26
C LEU A 59 -1.09 20.61 3.13
N PHE A 60 -0.65 21.60 3.93
CA PHE A 60 -1.16 22.96 3.86
C PHE A 60 -0.93 23.59 2.49
N GLY A 61 0.25 23.39 1.90
CA GLY A 61 0.54 23.85 0.54
C GLY A 61 -0.36 23.18 -0.51
N ALA A 62 -0.59 21.88 -0.39
CA ALA A 62 -1.47 21.14 -1.30
C ALA A 62 -2.94 21.57 -1.17
N THR A 63 -3.44 21.76 0.05
CA THR A 63 -4.82 22.24 0.27
C THR A 63 -4.99 23.67 -0.22
N LEU A 64 -4.05 24.56 0.10
CA LEU A 64 -4.07 25.96 -0.34
C LEU A 64 -4.03 26.05 -1.87
N LEU A 65 -3.14 25.29 -2.51
CA LEU A 65 -3.05 25.25 -3.97
C LEU A 65 -4.34 24.71 -4.59
N TYR A 66 -4.92 23.64 -4.04
CA TYR A 66 -6.21 23.13 -4.49
C TYR A 66 -7.30 24.22 -4.42
N TRP A 67 -7.42 24.93 -3.30
CA TRP A 67 -8.40 26.01 -3.12
C TRP A 67 -8.18 27.18 -4.10
N LEU A 68 -6.92 27.56 -4.32
CA LEU A 68 -6.56 28.64 -5.25
C LEU A 68 -6.88 28.26 -6.70
N LEU A 69 -6.57 27.03 -7.10
CA LEU A 69 -6.93 26.49 -8.41
C LEU A 69 -8.44 26.35 -8.58
N TYR A 70 -9.16 25.93 -7.53
CA TYR A 70 -10.61 25.82 -7.56
C TYR A 70 -11.29 27.17 -7.74
N ARG A 71 -10.77 28.21 -7.07
CA ARG A 71 -11.24 29.59 -7.23
C ARG A 71 -10.95 30.17 -8.61
N ALA A 72 -9.86 29.74 -9.24
CA ALA A 72 -9.52 30.13 -10.61
C ALA A 72 -10.40 29.42 -11.65
N HIS A 73 -10.42 28.08 -11.64
CA HIS A 73 -11.32 27.27 -12.46
C HIS A 73 -11.44 25.85 -11.87
N PRO A 74 -12.66 25.28 -11.73
CA PRO A 74 -12.85 23.93 -11.20
C PRO A 74 -12.14 22.82 -11.99
N LEU A 75 -11.76 23.08 -13.25
CA LEU A 75 -11.00 22.15 -14.09
C LEU A 75 -9.53 22.07 -13.68
N PHE A 76 -8.93 23.17 -13.20
CA PHE A 76 -7.56 23.13 -12.72
C PHE A 76 -7.45 22.38 -11.39
N ALA A 77 -8.43 22.56 -10.50
CA ALA A 77 -8.53 21.77 -9.28
C ALA A 77 -8.73 20.27 -9.57
N PHE A 78 -9.52 19.94 -10.59
CA PHE A 78 -9.66 18.58 -11.09
C PHE A 78 -8.34 18.02 -11.63
N ALA A 79 -7.67 18.74 -12.53
CA ALA A 79 -6.39 18.33 -13.11
C ALA A 79 -5.30 18.15 -12.04
N PHE A 80 -5.28 19.01 -11.02
CA PHE A 80 -4.37 18.87 -9.89
C PHE A 80 -4.63 17.59 -9.07
N ASN A 81 -5.89 17.27 -8.79
CA ASN A 81 -6.23 16.00 -8.12
C ASN A 81 -5.81 14.78 -8.94
N VAL A 82 -6.06 14.80 -10.27
CA VAL A 82 -5.63 13.73 -11.18
C VAL A 82 -4.12 13.60 -11.15
N LEU A 83 -3.38 14.71 -11.25
CA LEU A 83 -1.92 14.71 -11.23
C LEU A 83 -1.37 14.15 -9.91
N VAL A 84 -1.89 14.60 -8.77
CA VAL A 84 -1.43 14.11 -7.46
C VAL A 84 -1.75 12.62 -7.31
N LEU A 85 -2.96 12.19 -7.65
CA LEU A 85 -3.32 10.77 -7.64
C LEU A 85 -2.39 9.94 -8.53
N TYR A 86 -2.13 10.40 -9.75
CA TYR A 86 -1.22 9.76 -10.69
C TYR A 86 0.23 9.70 -10.18
N LEU A 87 0.66 10.65 -9.35
CA LEU A 87 1.98 10.65 -8.70
C LEU A 87 2.03 9.82 -7.41
N THR A 88 0.90 9.62 -6.73
CA THR A 88 0.83 8.88 -5.46
C THR A 88 0.46 7.41 -5.64
N MET A 89 -0.46 7.10 -6.56
CA MET A 89 -0.84 5.71 -6.90
C MET A 89 0.33 5.03 -7.59
N GLY A 90 0.59 3.77 -7.30
CA GLY A 90 1.76 3.04 -7.81
C GLY A 90 1.41 1.62 -8.25
N PHE A 91 0.23 1.46 -8.86
CA PHE A 91 -0.31 0.18 -9.32
C PHE A 91 0.66 -0.57 -10.25
N ARG A 92 1.17 0.09 -11.30
CA ARG A 92 1.94 -0.64 -12.33
C ARG A 92 3.36 -1.03 -11.92
N GLN A 93 3.92 -0.38 -10.90
CA GLN A 93 5.30 -0.64 -10.45
C GLN A 93 5.46 -2.05 -9.89
N PHE A 94 4.45 -2.57 -9.17
CA PHE A 94 4.52 -3.89 -8.58
C PHE A 94 3.87 -4.98 -9.45
N SER A 95 2.92 -4.62 -10.32
CA SER A 95 2.28 -5.60 -11.21
C SER A 95 3.26 -6.28 -12.17
N HIS A 96 4.32 -5.59 -12.61
CA HIS A 96 5.31 -6.20 -13.51
C HIS A 96 6.12 -7.30 -12.80
N TYR A 97 6.63 -7.03 -11.59
CA TYR A 97 7.31 -8.06 -10.78
C TYR A 97 6.39 -9.26 -10.53
N PHE A 98 5.14 -9.01 -10.15
CA PHE A 98 4.17 -10.09 -9.92
C PHE A 98 3.96 -10.95 -11.18
N THR A 99 3.75 -10.31 -12.32
CA THR A 99 3.50 -10.98 -13.61
C THR A 99 4.72 -11.77 -14.07
N ASP A 100 5.91 -11.20 -13.94
CA ASP A 100 7.16 -11.84 -14.35
C ASP A 100 7.51 -13.03 -13.45
N ILE A 101 7.26 -12.92 -12.14
CA ILE A 101 7.43 -14.05 -11.19
C ILE A 101 6.43 -15.15 -11.51
N HIS A 102 5.17 -14.80 -11.76
CA HIS A 102 4.14 -15.77 -12.14
C HIS A 102 4.52 -16.54 -13.40
N HIS A 103 4.97 -15.84 -14.46
CA HIS A 103 5.43 -16.49 -15.68
C HIS A 103 6.65 -17.38 -15.42
N ALA A 104 7.65 -16.89 -14.69
CA ALA A 104 8.83 -17.68 -14.34
C ALA A 104 8.46 -18.96 -13.58
N LEU A 105 7.49 -18.92 -12.66
CA LEU A 105 7.01 -20.11 -11.96
C LEU A 105 6.27 -21.08 -12.88
N ARG A 106 5.40 -20.60 -13.78
CA ARG A 106 4.70 -21.46 -14.76
C ARG A 106 5.66 -22.12 -15.75
N ASP A 107 6.72 -21.42 -16.13
CA ASP A 107 7.74 -21.92 -17.06
C ASP A 107 8.78 -22.83 -16.36
N GLY A 108 8.66 -23.04 -15.04
CA GLY A 108 9.60 -23.85 -14.25
C GLY A 108 10.95 -23.17 -13.98
N GLU A 109 11.08 -21.88 -14.26
CA GLU A 109 12.29 -21.07 -14.08
C GLU A 109 12.41 -20.55 -12.63
N LEU A 110 12.55 -21.46 -11.65
CA LEU A 110 12.55 -21.12 -10.23
C LEU A 110 13.64 -20.10 -9.85
N ASP A 111 14.86 -20.24 -10.37
CA ASP A 111 15.95 -19.32 -10.05
C ASP A 111 15.69 -17.90 -10.56
N ARG A 112 15.02 -17.78 -11.71
CA ARG A 112 14.56 -16.48 -12.21
C ARG A 112 13.48 -15.91 -11.30
N ALA A 113 12.50 -16.71 -10.90
CA ALA A 113 11.44 -16.28 -9.97
C ALA A 113 12.02 -15.78 -8.63
N ARG A 114 13.01 -16.50 -8.06
CA ARG A 114 13.75 -16.08 -6.86
C ARG A 114 14.49 -14.75 -7.04
N SER A 115 15.17 -14.58 -8.17
CA SER A 115 15.90 -13.34 -8.46
C SER A 115 14.98 -12.12 -8.56
N LEU A 116 13.82 -12.29 -9.20
CA LEU A 116 12.80 -11.25 -9.34
C LEU A 116 12.15 -10.93 -7.99
N LEU A 117 11.83 -11.94 -7.19
CA LEU A 117 11.28 -11.76 -5.85
C LEU A 117 12.28 -11.05 -4.92
N ALA A 118 13.56 -11.42 -4.98
CA ALA A 118 14.61 -10.77 -4.20
C ALA A 118 14.78 -9.30 -4.60
N ALA A 119 14.74 -9.00 -5.90
CA ALA A 119 14.78 -7.63 -6.41
C ALA A 119 13.56 -6.80 -5.98
N TRP A 120 12.37 -7.43 -5.89
CA TRP A 120 11.15 -6.75 -5.45
C TRP A 120 11.12 -6.50 -3.94
N ARG A 121 11.43 -7.51 -3.12
CA ARG A 121 11.39 -7.42 -1.65
C ARG A 121 12.59 -6.68 -1.06
N GLY A 122 13.73 -6.71 -1.75
CA GLY A 122 15.01 -6.21 -1.24
C GLY A 122 15.69 -7.18 -0.26
N GLU A 123 15.22 -8.43 -0.19
CA GLU A 123 15.72 -9.47 0.71
C GLU A 123 16.07 -10.74 -0.07
N PRO A 124 17.06 -11.53 0.38
CA PRO A 124 17.46 -12.74 -0.31
C PRO A 124 16.32 -13.78 -0.35
N ALA A 125 16.12 -14.40 -1.52
CA ALA A 125 15.10 -15.41 -1.78
C ALA A 125 15.67 -16.73 -2.34
N HIS A 126 16.99 -16.91 -2.27
CA HIS A 126 17.69 -18.04 -2.92
C HIS A 126 17.35 -19.40 -2.31
N GLU A 127 16.92 -19.43 -1.05
CA GLU A 127 16.59 -20.66 -0.31
C GLU A 127 15.13 -21.11 -0.53
N LEU A 128 14.27 -20.26 -1.12
CA LEU A 128 12.83 -20.49 -1.20
C LEU A 128 12.47 -21.52 -2.28
N ASN A 129 11.60 -22.47 -1.99
CA ASN A 129 11.02 -23.37 -2.99
C ASN A 129 9.94 -22.67 -3.86
N ALA A 130 9.37 -23.36 -4.85
CA ALA A 130 8.38 -22.75 -5.77
C ALA A 130 7.10 -22.26 -5.06
N GLU A 131 6.59 -23.04 -4.10
CA GLU A 131 5.40 -22.71 -3.30
C GLU A 131 5.66 -21.52 -2.38
N GLU A 132 6.83 -21.48 -1.73
CA GLU A 132 7.28 -20.36 -0.89
C GLU A 132 7.47 -19.09 -1.70
N VAL A 133 8.02 -19.18 -2.91
CA VAL A 133 8.10 -18.04 -3.84
C VAL A 133 6.68 -17.57 -4.20
N ALA A 134 5.77 -18.45 -4.58
CA ALA A 134 4.39 -18.09 -4.89
C ALA A 134 3.70 -17.42 -3.69
N ARG A 135 3.79 -18.03 -2.50
CA ARG A 135 3.23 -17.54 -1.24
C ARG A 135 3.71 -16.14 -0.89
N VAL A 136 5.02 -15.94 -0.84
CA VAL A 136 5.61 -14.62 -0.51
C VAL A 136 5.25 -13.60 -1.59
N THR A 137 5.16 -14.01 -2.85
CA THR A 137 4.76 -13.11 -3.94
C THR A 137 3.31 -12.66 -3.81
N ILE A 138 2.39 -13.55 -3.42
CA ILE A 138 0.99 -13.22 -3.13
C ILE A 138 0.89 -12.26 -1.94
N GLU A 139 1.61 -12.53 -0.84
CA GLU A 139 1.66 -11.64 0.32
C GLU A 139 2.12 -10.23 -0.05
N GLN A 140 3.21 -10.11 -0.81
CA GLN A 140 3.73 -8.83 -1.29
C GLN A 140 2.73 -8.13 -2.21
N ALA A 141 2.02 -8.88 -3.06
CA ALA A 141 1.01 -8.31 -3.95
C ALA A 141 -0.20 -7.75 -3.20
N LEU A 142 -0.68 -8.45 -2.17
CA LEU A 142 -1.78 -7.97 -1.33
C LEU A 142 -1.37 -6.69 -0.59
N LEU A 143 -0.20 -6.69 0.06
CA LEU A 143 0.34 -5.51 0.76
C LEU A 143 0.59 -4.34 -0.20
N ALA A 144 1.16 -4.59 -1.37
CA ALA A 144 1.42 -3.56 -2.37
C ALA A 144 0.13 -3.00 -2.95
N SER A 145 -0.88 -3.83 -3.21
CA SER A 145 -2.19 -3.40 -3.71
C SER A 145 -2.89 -2.52 -2.69
N HIS A 146 -2.85 -2.91 -1.41
CA HIS A 146 -3.37 -2.09 -0.31
C HIS A 146 -2.67 -0.72 -0.25
N ARG A 147 -1.34 -0.72 -0.13
CA ARG A 147 -0.57 0.49 0.13
C ARG A 147 -0.40 1.43 -1.07
N ASN A 148 -0.57 0.95 -2.29
CA ASN A 148 -0.43 1.79 -3.48
C ASN A 148 -1.77 2.19 -4.09
N VAL A 149 -2.87 1.50 -3.75
CA VAL A 149 -4.20 1.74 -4.31
C VAL A 149 -5.19 2.05 -3.20
N PHE A 150 -5.61 1.05 -2.42
CA PHE A 150 -6.73 1.18 -1.50
C PHE A 150 -6.49 2.24 -0.42
N GLY A 151 -5.32 2.26 0.21
CA GLY A 151 -4.92 3.28 1.18
C GLY A 151 -4.95 4.71 0.63
N VAL A 152 -4.45 4.89 -0.59
CA VAL A 152 -4.48 6.18 -1.29
C VAL A 152 -5.91 6.61 -1.58
N ILE A 153 -6.77 5.69 -2.04
CA ILE A 153 -8.17 5.99 -2.35
C ILE A 153 -8.94 6.42 -1.10
N VAL A 154 -8.79 5.71 0.03
CA VAL A 154 -9.51 6.05 1.29
C VAL A 154 -9.19 7.47 1.71
N TRP A 155 -7.91 7.81 1.84
CA TRP A 155 -7.51 9.13 2.31
C TRP A 155 -7.85 10.23 1.31
N PHE A 156 -7.74 9.96 0.00
CA PHE A 156 -8.19 10.88 -1.05
C PHE A 156 -9.69 11.19 -0.94
N VAL A 157 -10.52 10.16 -0.82
CA VAL A 157 -11.98 10.31 -0.74
C VAL A 157 -12.37 11.01 0.55
N LEU A 158 -11.79 10.62 1.69
CA LEU A 158 -12.05 11.24 2.99
C LEU A 158 -11.76 12.74 2.97
N PHE A 159 -10.59 13.16 2.49
CA PHE A 159 -10.24 14.58 2.40
C PHE A 159 -11.07 15.33 1.36
N SER A 160 -11.47 14.64 0.28
CA SER A 160 -12.39 15.22 -0.70
C SER A 160 -13.77 15.49 -0.11
N VAL A 161 -14.30 14.59 0.73
CA VAL A 161 -15.60 14.76 1.39
C VAL A 161 -15.53 15.85 2.48
N LEU A 162 -14.40 15.98 3.18
CA LEU A 162 -14.16 17.03 4.16
C LEU A 162 -13.91 18.43 3.55
N GLY A 163 -13.88 18.56 2.22
CA GLY A 163 -13.62 19.84 1.55
C GLY A 163 -12.18 20.34 1.64
N LEU A 164 -11.25 19.51 2.13
CA LEU A 164 -9.82 19.82 2.23
C LEU A 164 -9.08 19.59 0.90
N GLY A 165 -9.75 18.94 -0.07
CA GLY A 165 -9.16 18.58 -1.37
C GLY A 165 -8.51 17.20 -1.31
N GLY A 166 -8.93 16.29 -2.19
CA GLY A 166 -8.49 14.88 -2.14
C GLY A 166 -6.98 14.70 -2.31
N ALA A 167 -6.33 15.57 -3.10
CA ALA A 167 -4.89 15.59 -3.29
C ALA A 167 -4.09 15.58 -1.97
N ALA A 168 -4.53 16.34 -0.96
CA ALA A 168 -3.83 16.40 0.32
C ALA A 168 -3.93 15.06 1.09
N GLY A 169 -5.07 14.37 1.01
CA GLY A 169 -5.23 13.05 1.63
C GLY A 169 -4.33 11.99 0.99
N ALA A 170 -4.27 11.96 -0.34
CA ALA A 170 -3.37 11.07 -1.07
C ALA A 170 -1.89 11.32 -0.71
N LEU A 171 -1.51 12.60 -0.60
CA LEU A 171 -0.16 13.02 -0.22
C LEU A 171 0.17 12.64 1.23
N LEU A 172 -0.75 12.84 2.18
CA LEU A 172 -0.59 12.46 3.59
C LEU A 172 -0.23 10.98 3.72
N TYR A 173 -1.01 10.12 3.06
CA TYR A 173 -0.81 8.70 3.12
C TYR A 173 0.55 8.28 2.52
N ARG A 174 0.91 8.84 1.35
CA ARG A 174 2.18 8.51 0.68
C ARG A 174 3.40 9.02 1.43
N LEU A 175 3.32 10.22 2.02
CA LEU A 175 4.38 10.77 2.88
C LEU A 175 4.53 9.94 4.16
N GLY A 176 3.42 9.57 4.80
CA GLY A 176 3.42 8.70 5.97
C GLY A 176 4.13 7.37 5.68
N GLN A 177 3.80 6.73 4.55
CA GLN A 177 4.42 5.49 4.12
C GLN A 177 5.93 5.65 3.90
N PHE A 178 6.34 6.73 3.22
CA PHE A 178 7.74 7.01 2.95
C PHE A 178 8.54 7.27 4.23
N LEU A 179 8.00 8.09 5.14
CA LEU A 179 8.66 8.39 6.42
C LEU A 179 8.73 7.17 7.34
N ARG A 180 7.71 6.29 7.36
CA ARG A 180 7.79 4.99 8.04
C ARG A 180 8.93 4.16 7.48
N ALA A 181 9.04 4.01 6.16
CA ALA A 181 10.09 3.21 5.54
C ALA A 181 11.49 3.79 5.79
N ARG A 182 11.63 5.12 5.85
CA ARG A 182 12.94 5.77 5.98
C ARG A 182 13.43 5.89 7.42
N TRP A 183 12.52 6.16 8.36
CA TRP A 183 12.85 6.42 9.76
C TRP A 183 12.44 5.31 10.72
N GLY A 184 11.46 4.48 10.34
CA GLY A 184 10.91 3.43 11.20
C GLY A 184 11.61 2.08 11.10
N ASP A 185 12.69 1.99 10.33
CA ASP A 185 13.48 0.77 10.15
C ASP A 185 14.28 0.48 11.44
N GLU A 186 14.01 -0.67 12.08
CA GLU A 186 14.55 -1.02 13.40
C GLU A 186 16.03 -1.41 13.34
N ASP A 187 16.51 -1.89 12.19
CA ASP A 187 17.92 -2.25 11.97
C ASP A 187 18.86 -1.03 11.96
N LYS A 188 18.30 0.19 11.98
CA LYS A 188 19.04 1.44 12.15
C LYS A 188 19.01 1.82 13.62
N ASP A 189 19.92 1.23 14.40
CA ASP A 189 20.12 1.48 15.84
C ASP A 189 20.08 2.98 16.23
N GLU A 190 20.51 3.87 15.33
CA GLU A 190 20.57 5.32 15.54
C GLU A 190 19.21 6.05 15.52
N LEU A 191 18.15 5.42 14.99
CA LEU A 191 16.84 6.07 14.78
C LEU A 191 15.73 5.57 15.71
N GLY A 192 15.98 4.56 16.55
CA GLY A 192 14.92 3.83 17.26
C GLY A 192 13.88 4.71 17.99
N LEU A 193 14.33 5.73 18.73
CA LEU A 193 13.46 6.68 19.44
C LEU A 193 12.85 7.74 18.50
N PHE A 194 13.60 8.20 17.51
CA PHE A 194 13.16 9.21 16.53
C PHE A 194 12.08 8.66 15.58
N GLY A 195 12.28 7.43 15.08
CA GLY A 195 11.40 6.74 14.13
C GLY A 195 10.10 6.21 14.72
N ASN A 196 10.01 6.06 16.04
CA ASN A 196 8.83 5.50 16.72
C ASN A 196 7.55 6.31 16.41
N PHE A 197 7.65 7.64 16.36
CA PHE A 197 6.50 8.47 16.01
C PHE A 197 6.03 8.23 14.57
N ALA A 198 6.95 8.12 13.60
CA ALA A 198 6.60 7.84 12.20
C ALA A 198 5.92 6.47 12.04
N ARG A 199 6.39 5.45 12.78
CA ARG A 199 5.75 4.12 12.83
C ARG A 199 4.32 4.20 13.35
N ARG A 200 4.12 4.81 14.52
CA ARG A 200 2.79 4.96 15.14
C ARG A 200 1.84 5.81 14.31
N ALA A 201 2.34 6.91 13.74
CA ALA A 201 1.56 7.78 12.87
C ALA A 201 1.08 7.03 11.63
N PHE A 202 1.95 6.22 11.00
CA PHE A 202 1.54 5.42 9.86
C PHE A 202 0.60 4.27 10.23
N GLN A 203 0.79 3.59 11.36
CA GLN A 203 -0.17 2.59 11.87
C GLN A 203 -1.57 3.19 12.04
N LEU A 204 -1.66 4.39 12.60
CA LEU A 204 -2.93 5.14 12.67
C LEU A 204 -3.52 5.45 11.30
N LEU A 205 -2.68 5.78 10.30
CA LEU A 205 -3.13 6.02 8.93
C LEU A 205 -3.59 4.75 8.22
N GLU A 206 -3.02 3.58 8.55
CA GLU A 206 -3.38 2.25 8.02
C GLU A 206 -4.64 1.68 8.67
N TRP A 207 -4.95 2.07 9.92
CA TRP A 207 -6.04 1.47 10.70
C TRP A 207 -7.38 1.43 9.96
N LEU A 208 -7.78 2.55 9.33
CA LEU A 208 -9.04 2.66 8.60
C LEU A 208 -8.96 1.97 7.22
N PRO A 209 -7.97 2.27 6.35
CA PRO A 209 -7.87 1.62 5.06
C PRO A 209 -7.79 0.09 5.11
N THR A 210 -7.00 -0.46 6.04
CA THR A 210 -6.81 -1.91 6.15
C THR A 210 -8.13 -2.62 6.40
N ARG A 211 -8.95 -2.10 7.32
CA ARG A 211 -10.26 -2.68 7.66
C ARG A 211 -11.23 -2.60 6.49
N LEU A 212 -11.26 -1.47 5.76
CA LEU A 212 -12.08 -1.33 4.56
C LEU A 212 -11.63 -2.31 3.45
N THR A 213 -10.33 -2.54 3.32
CA THR A 213 -9.78 -3.48 2.34
C THR A 213 -10.12 -4.92 2.71
N ALA A 214 -9.95 -5.30 3.98
CA ALA A 214 -10.32 -6.61 4.49
C ALA A 214 -11.83 -6.91 4.33
N MET A 215 -12.69 -5.92 4.63
CA MET A 215 -14.13 -6.03 4.36
C MET A 215 -14.42 -6.19 2.87
N THR A 216 -13.68 -5.51 2.01
CA THR A 216 -13.83 -5.65 0.55
C THR A 216 -13.46 -7.05 0.09
N PHE A 217 -12.36 -7.61 0.58
CA PHE A 217 -11.98 -8.99 0.29
C PHE A 217 -13.05 -9.98 0.75
N ALA A 218 -13.67 -9.77 1.90
CA ALA A 218 -14.79 -10.60 2.37
C ALA A 218 -16.02 -10.51 1.46
N ILE A 219 -16.36 -9.31 0.96
CA ILE A 219 -17.53 -9.11 0.08
C ILE A 219 -17.32 -9.71 -1.31
N VAL A 220 -16.09 -9.65 -1.81
CA VAL A 220 -15.76 -9.96 -3.20
C VAL A 220 -15.22 -11.38 -3.39
N GLY A 221 -14.64 -11.97 -2.34
CA GLY A 221 -14.16 -13.36 -2.27
C GLY A 221 -15.10 -14.26 -1.47
N ASP A 222 -14.52 -15.15 -0.66
CA ASP A 222 -15.28 -15.96 0.31
C ASP A 222 -15.49 -15.20 1.62
N PHE A 223 -16.75 -14.85 1.93
CA PHE A 223 -17.06 -14.06 3.12
C PHE A 223 -16.79 -14.81 4.43
N GLU A 224 -17.15 -16.10 4.49
CA GLU A 224 -17.08 -16.89 5.72
C GLU A 224 -15.63 -17.12 6.12
N ASP A 225 -14.84 -17.59 5.17
CA ASP A 225 -13.43 -17.92 5.37
C ASP A 225 -12.60 -16.66 5.64
N THR A 226 -12.89 -15.56 4.94
CA THR A 226 -12.23 -14.26 5.17
C THR A 226 -12.47 -13.76 6.60
N VAL A 227 -13.72 -13.77 7.06
CA VAL A 227 -14.08 -13.27 8.40
C VAL A 227 -13.52 -14.18 9.48
N TYR A 228 -13.52 -15.50 9.24
CA TYR A 228 -12.88 -16.47 10.13
C TYR A 228 -11.39 -16.18 10.28
N CYS A 229 -10.63 -16.15 9.18
CA CYS A 229 -9.19 -15.93 9.20
C CYS A 229 -8.81 -14.58 9.82
N TRP A 230 -9.54 -13.51 9.48
CA TRP A 230 -9.33 -12.20 10.11
C TRP A 230 -9.49 -12.29 11.63
N ARG A 231 -10.56 -12.90 12.14
CA ARG A 231 -10.82 -12.93 13.59
C ARG A 231 -9.86 -13.83 14.36
N THR A 232 -9.43 -14.95 13.78
CA THR A 232 -8.68 -15.99 14.51
C THR A 232 -7.17 -15.87 14.33
N GLN A 233 -6.70 -15.40 13.17
CA GLN A 233 -5.28 -15.48 12.80
C GLN A 233 -4.59 -14.12 12.71
N ALA A 234 -5.30 -13.02 12.38
CA ALA A 234 -4.67 -11.73 12.11
C ALA A 234 -3.78 -11.20 13.27
N ALA A 235 -4.20 -11.43 14.52
CA ALA A 235 -3.48 -10.96 15.72
C ALA A 235 -2.17 -11.72 15.99
N SER A 236 -1.93 -12.85 15.32
CA SER A 236 -0.67 -13.59 15.43
C SER A 236 0.47 -12.93 14.65
N TRP A 237 0.15 -12.06 13.67
CA TRP A 237 1.13 -11.41 12.82
C TRP A 237 1.86 -10.28 13.56
N PRO A 238 3.19 -10.09 13.36
CA PRO A 238 3.95 -9.03 14.04
C PRO A 238 3.43 -7.61 13.79
N ASP A 239 2.93 -7.34 12.58
CA ASP A 239 2.28 -6.07 12.19
C ASP A 239 0.77 -6.32 12.07
N GLU A 240 -0.02 -5.87 13.06
CA GLU A 240 -1.45 -6.17 13.16
C GLU A 240 -2.20 -5.79 11.88
N GLU A 241 -1.92 -4.60 11.31
CA GLU A 241 -2.55 -4.13 10.09
C GLU A 241 -2.19 -5.01 8.87
N ALA A 242 -0.93 -5.45 8.78
CA ALA A 242 -0.54 -6.40 7.74
C ALA A 242 -1.21 -7.77 7.96
N GLY A 243 -1.31 -8.23 9.21
CA GLY A 243 -1.97 -9.47 9.58
C GLY A 243 -3.45 -9.49 9.19
N ILE A 244 -4.18 -8.40 9.45
CA ILE A 244 -5.59 -8.26 9.05
C ILE A 244 -5.72 -8.39 7.52
N LEU A 245 -4.87 -7.68 6.78
CA LEU A 245 -4.91 -7.71 5.32
C LEU A 245 -4.54 -9.08 4.74
N LEU A 246 -3.48 -9.70 5.26
CA LEU A 246 -2.99 -10.99 4.78
C LEU A 246 -3.96 -12.11 5.15
N ALA A 247 -4.45 -12.17 6.39
CA ALA A 247 -5.42 -13.18 6.82
C ALA A 247 -6.74 -13.05 6.03
N SER A 248 -7.21 -11.82 5.80
CA SER A 248 -8.41 -11.61 5.00
C SER A 248 -8.22 -11.96 3.53
N GLY A 249 -7.08 -11.61 2.93
CA GLY A 249 -6.75 -11.99 1.56
C GLY A 249 -6.57 -13.50 1.39
N ALA A 250 -5.94 -14.16 2.36
CA ALA A 250 -5.74 -15.60 2.38
C ALA A 250 -7.08 -16.36 2.46
N GLY A 251 -7.97 -15.96 3.38
CA GLY A 251 -9.32 -16.52 3.47
C GLY A 251 -10.17 -16.24 2.22
N ALA A 252 -10.08 -15.05 1.64
CA ALA A 252 -10.82 -14.71 0.41
C ALA A 252 -10.38 -15.51 -0.82
N LEU A 253 -9.13 -15.99 -0.82
CA LEU A 253 -8.55 -16.81 -1.87
C LEU A 253 -8.64 -18.31 -1.59
N GLY A 254 -8.86 -18.73 -0.35
CA GLY A 254 -8.79 -20.13 0.07
C GLY A 254 -7.36 -20.70 -0.01
N VAL A 255 -6.36 -19.89 0.31
CA VAL A 255 -4.94 -20.26 0.27
C VAL A 255 -4.26 -20.06 1.62
N ARG A 256 -3.26 -20.88 1.93
CA ARG A 256 -2.40 -20.74 3.11
C ARG A 256 -1.22 -19.82 2.81
N LEU A 257 -1.22 -18.65 3.44
CA LEU A 257 -0.13 -17.69 3.47
C LEU A 257 0.64 -17.76 4.81
N GLY A 258 1.71 -16.99 4.94
CA GLY A 258 2.56 -17.00 6.13
C GLY A 258 3.44 -18.25 6.17
N MET A 259 3.57 -18.87 7.33
CA MET A 259 4.45 -20.02 7.61
C MET A 259 5.96 -19.70 7.60
N PRO A 260 6.77 -20.50 8.32
CA PRO A 260 8.22 -20.33 8.33
C PRO A 260 8.80 -20.35 6.92
N ILE A 261 9.74 -19.44 6.68
CA ILE A 261 10.56 -19.40 5.47
C ILE A 261 12.04 -19.45 5.85
N PRO A 262 12.89 -20.11 5.05
CA PRO A 262 14.33 -20.04 5.25
C PRO A 262 14.82 -18.61 4.94
N GLN A 263 15.48 -17.98 5.91
CA GLN A 263 16.07 -16.66 5.76
C GLN A 263 17.47 -16.63 6.38
N GLY A 264 18.50 -16.68 5.52
CA GLY A 264 19.89 -16.63 5.96
C GLY A 264 20.32 -17.90 6.71
N GLY A 265 19.78 -19.06 6.31
CA GLY A 265 20.11 -20.35 6.92
C GLY A 265 19.39 -20.67 8.23
N LEU A 266 18.55 -19.77 8.77
CA LEU A 266 17.68 -20.02 9.91
C LEU A 266 16.21 -19.90 9.48
N PRO A 267 15.30 -20.75 10.00
CA PRO A 267 13.88 -20.59 9.78
C PRO A 267 13.41 -19.30 10.48
N PHE A 268 12.92 -18.34 9.70
CA PHE A 268 12.26 -17.17 10.24
C PHE A 268 10.82 -17.55 10.58
N ASP A 269 10.52 -17.65 11.87
CA ASP A 269 9.24 -18.14 12.36
C ASP A 269 8.14 -17.11 12.07
N ARG A 270 7.19 -17.48 11.20
CA ARG A 270 6.03 -16.67 10.82
C ARG A 270 4.78 -17.52 11.06
N PRO A 271 3.74 -16.96 11.65
CA PRO A 271 2.51 -17.70 11.86
C PRO A 271 1.85 -18.04 10.52
N GLU A 272 1.04 -19.08 10.52
CA GLU A 272 0.21 -19.45 9.39
C GLU A 272 -1.01 -18.53 9.31
N LEU A 273 -1.33 -18.06 8.10
CA LEU A 273 -2.51 -17.24 7.80
C LEU A 273 -3.31 -17.87 6.66
N GLY A 274 -4.62 -17.81 6.71
CA GLY A 274 -5.51 -18.43 5.73
C GLY A 274 -5.93 -19.86 6.08
N ILE A 275 -6.59 -20.47 5.11
CA ILE A 275 -7.08 -21.84 5.12
C ILE A 275 -7.05 -22.37 3.69
N GLY A 276 -7.19 -23.67 3.49
CA GLY A 276 -7.27 -24.29 2.17
C GLY A 276 -5.92 -24.83 1.69
N ASP A 277 -5.63 -24.65 0.41
CA ASP A 277 -4.48 -25.28 -0.25
C ASP A 277 -3.19 -24.46 -0.09
N ASP A 278 -2.06 -25.09 -0.37
CA ASP A 278 -0.77 -24.41 -0.42
C ASP A 278 -0.68 -23.47 -1.64
N ALA A 279 0.05 -22.37 -1.49
CA ALA A 279 0.14 -21.35 -2.53
C ALA A 279 0.95 -21.84 -3.74
N ASP A 280 0.36 -21.67 -4.93
CA ASP A 280 0.98 -21.99 -6.21
C ASP A 280 0.80 -20.86 -7.24
N ALA A 281 1.24 -21.10 -8.48
CA ALA A 281 1.10 -20.14 -9.56
C ALA A 281 -0.37 -19.86 -9.93
N ASP A 282 -1.28 -20.82 -9.77
CA ASP A 282 -2.69 -20.62 -10.11
C ASP A 282 -3.37 -19.68 -9.08
N PHE A 283 -3.00 -19.78 -7.79
CA PHE A 283 -3.40 -18.82 -6.76
C PHE A 283 -2.87 -17.40 -7.02
N MET A 284 -1.72 -17.24 -7.70
CA MET A 284 -1.25 -15.92 -8.12
C MET A 284 -2.22 -15.28 -9.12
N GLN A 285 -2.76 -16.04 -10.07
CA GLN A 285 -3.77 -15.53 -11.00
C GLN A 285 -5.08 -15.18 -10.28
N SER A 286 -5.50 -16.03 -9.33
CA SER A 286 -6.67 -15.75 -8.46
C SER A 286 -6.49 -14.46 -7.64
N THR A 287 -5.26 -14.17 -7.19
CA THR A 287 -4.91 -12.93 -6.48
C THR A 287 -5.15 -11.69 -7.34
N ILE A 288 -4.76 -11.72 -8.62
CA ILE A 288 -5.06 -10.62 -9.57
C ILE A 288 -6.57 -10.44 -9.69
N GLY A 289 -7.31 -11.54 -9.82
CA GLY A 289 -8.77 -11.53 -9.91
C GLY A 289 -9.43 -10.90 -8.68
N LEU A 290 -8.96 -11.22 -7.47
CA LEU A 290 -9.45 -10.62 -6.23
C LEU A 290 -9.18 -9.11 -6.17
N VAL A 291 -7.95 -8.69 -6.48
CA VAL A 291 -7.58 -7.26 -6.48
C VAL A 291 -8.40 -6.48 -7.51
N TRP A 292 -8.57 -7.01 -8.73
CA TRP A 292 -9.35 -6.34 -9.77
C TRP A 292 -10.82 -6.19 -9.39
N ARG A 293 -11.46 -7.27 -8.91
CA ARG A 293 -12.84 -7.21 -8.44
C ARG A 293 -13.01 -6.21 -7.28
N SER A 294 -12.01 -6.14 -6.40
CA SER A 294 -11.99 -5.16 -5.29
C SER A 294 -11.88 -3.73 -5.81
N VAL A 295 -11.02 -3.44 -6.79
CA VAL A 295 -10.94 -2.11 -7.43
C VAL A 295 -12.27 -1.74 -8.09
N VAL A 296 -12.87 -2.66 -8.84
CA VAL A 296 -14.19 -2.44 -9.49
C VAL A 296 -15.27 -2.17 -8.44
N PHE A 297 -15.30 -2.93 -7.34
CA PHE A 297 -16.22 -2.69 -6.23
C PHE A 297 -16.09 -1.27 -5.67
N TRP A 298 -14.86 -0.78 -5.46
CA TRP A 298 -14.63 0.58 -4.97
C TRP A 298 -15.05 1.64 -5.98
N LEU A 299 -14.81 1.42 -7.28
CA LEU A 299 -15.28 2.33 -8.34
C LEU A 299 -16.81 2.43 -8.36
N ILE A 300 -17.51 1.30 -8.24
CA ILE A 300 -18.97 1.26 -8.16
C ILE A 300 -19.46 1.94 -6.88
N LEU A 301 -18.86 1.64 -5.74
CA LEU A 301 -19.22 2.27 -4.46
C LEU A 301 -19.07 3.79 -4.52
N LEU A 302 -17.95 4.28 -5.06
CA LEU A 302 -17.74 5.71 -5.27
C LEU A 302 -18.74 6.30 -6.26
N LEU A 303 -19.12 5.56 -7.31
CA LEU A 303 -20.15 5.99 -8.27
C LEU A 303 -21.48 6.18 -7.57
N LEU A 304 -21.91 5.20 -6.79
CA LEU A 304 -23.15 5.27 -6.02
C LEU A 304 -23.13 6.43 -5.01
N LEU A 305 -22.01 6.63 -4.29
CA LEU A 305 -21.87 7.76 -3.37
C LEU A 305 -21.94 9.11 -4.09
N THR A 306 -21.34 9.23 -5.28
CA THR A 306 -21.44 10.47 -6.07
C THR A 306 -22.84 10.71 -6.63
N LEU A 307 -23.56 9.65 -7.01
CA LEU A 307 -24.95 9.76 -7.45
C LEU A 307 -25.86 10.13 -6.28
N ALA A 308 -25.65 9.54 -5.11
CA ALA A 308 -26.40 9.86 -3.90
C ALA A 308 -26.22 11.34 -3.53
N SER A 309 -24.99 11.86 -3.54
CA SER A 309 -24.74 13.28 -3.23
C SER A 309 -25.27 14.26 -4.28
N LEU A 310 -25.52 13.79 -5.51
CA LEU A 310 -26.20 14.56 -6.55
C LEU A 310 -27.73 14.55 -6.37
N LEU A 311 -28.28 13.51 -5.73
CA LEU A 311 -29.72 13.30 -5.55
C LEU A 311 -30.25 13.81 -4.20
N GLY A 312 -29.40 13.98 -3.17
CA GLY A 312 -29.78 14.54 -1.87
C GLY A 312 -28.90 14.07 -0.72
#